data_AF-A0A355FZX5-F1
#
_entry.id   AF-A0A355FZX5-F1
#
_cell.length_a   1.000
_cell.length_b   1.000
_cell.length_c   1.000
_cell.angle_alpha   90.00
_cell.angle_beta   90.00
_cell.angle_gamma   90.00
#
_symmetry.space_group_name_H-M   'P 1'
#
loop_
_entity.id
_entity.type
_entity.pdbx_description
1 polymer ?
#
loop_
_entity_poly.entity_id
_entity_poly.type
_entity_poly.pdbx_seq_one_letter_code
_entity_poly.pdbx_strand_id
1 'polypeptide(L)'
;MAMQSHQGLIRLFPCWDKKLNAKFKNLRADGAFLVSSEIQNGKVGTTVIRSEIGGTAHILMPYSGLEVTYRGTTKHYPGNRLDLETEPNEIITIA
;
A
#
# COMPACT_ATOMS: atom_id res chain seq x y z
N MET A 1 2.65 -11.14 9.98
CA MET A 1 3.37 -9.86 9.78
C MET A 1 2.49 -8.87 9.04
N ALA A 2 2.32 -7.65 9.54
CA ALA A 2 1.36 -6.68 8.96
C ALA A 2 1.89 -5.98 7.70
N MET A 3 3.17 -5.61 7.69
CA MET A 3 3.83 -4.97 6.56
C MET A 3 5.32 -5.35 6.54
N GLN A 4 5.91 -5.39 5.35
CA GLN A 4 7.36 -5.46 5.12
C GLN A 4 7.74 -4.40 4.07
N SER A 5 8.87 -3.71 4.22
CA SER A 5 9.35 -2.70 3.26
C SER A 5 10.78 -2.91 2.75
N HIS A 6 11.36 -4.09 2.98
CA HIS A 6 12.76 -4.35 2.66
C HIS A 6 13.06 -4.23 1.16
N GLN A 7 14.27 -3.76 0.82
CA GLN A 7 14.73 -3.51 -0.55
C GLN A 7 13.85 -2.51 -1.32
N GLY A 8 13.20 -1.58 -0.60
CA GLY A 8 12.34 -0.57 -1.20
C GLY A 8 11.00 -1.10 -1.72
N LEU A 9 10.64 -2.36 -1.43
CA LEU A 9 9.37 -2.96 -1.83
C LEU A 9 8.42 -3.09 -0.64
N ILE A 10 7.31 -2.35 -0.69
CA ILE A 10 6.24 -2.40 0.31
C ILE A 10 5.34 -3.61 0.03
N ARG A 11 5.31 -4.57 0.95
CA ARG A 11 4.44 -5.75 0.91
C ARG A 11 3.42 -5.68 2.04
N LEU A 12 2.14 -5.78 1.71
CA LEU A 12 1.08 -5.81 2.69
C LEU A 12 0.68 -7.23 3.06
N PHE A 13 0.56 -7.49 4.37
CA PHE A 13 0.11 -8.75 4.94
C PHE A 13 0.77 -10.01 4.32
N PRO A 14 2.10 -10.02 4.06
CA PRO A 14 2.74 -11.07 3.25
C PRO A 14 2.61 -12.49 3.85
N CYS A 15 2.47 -12.57 5.17
CA CYS A 15 2.25 -13.81 5.92
C CYS A 15 1.28 -13.60 7.09
N TRP A 16 0.26 -12.75 6.89
CA TRP A 16 -0.76 -12.52 7.93
C TRP A 16 -1.77 -13.68 7.95
N ASP A 17 -2.19 -14.11 9.14
CA ASP A 17 -3.32 -15.02 9.27
C ASP A 17 -4.61 -14.30 8.89
N LYS A 18 -5.18 -14.65 7.73
CA LYS A 18 -6.40 -14.03 7.17
C LYS A 18 -7.64 -14.18 8.07
N LYS A 19 -7.61 -15.06 9.07
CA LYS A 19 -8.69 -15.20 10.07
C LYS A 19 -8.68 -14.08 11.11
N LEU A 20 -7.55 -13.38 11.26
CA LEU A 20 -7.40 -12.31 12.23
C LEU A 20 -7.58 -10.95 11.55
N ASN A 21 -8.50 -10.16 12.10
CA ASN A 21 -8.65 -8.76 11.72
C ASN A 21 -7.45 -7.96 12.22
N ALA A 22 -6.99 -7.00 11.43
CA ALA A 22 -5.89 -6.11 11.82
C ALA A 22 -6.01 -4.75 11.16
N LYS A 23 -5.46 -3.75 11.83
CA LYS A 23 -5.39 -2.39 11.33
C LYS A 23 -4.12 -1.73 11.85
N PHE A 24 -3.44 -1.01 10.97
CA PHE A 24 -2.34 -0.15 11.35
C PHE A 24 -2.47 1.19 10.63
N LYS A 25 -1.89 2.23 11.25
CA LYS A 25 -1.88 3.58 10.71
C LYS A 25 -0.47 4.13 10.72
N ASN A 26 -0.09 4.78 9.62
CA ASN A 26 1.17 5.50 9.46
C ASN A 26 2.40 4.67 9.85
N LEU A 27 2.43 3.39 9.50
CA LEU A 27 3.62 2.57 9.68
C LEU A 27 4.66 2.98 8.65
N ARG A 28 5.90 3.20 9.11
CA ARG A 28 6.98 3.70 8.27
C ARG A 28 7.56 2.59 7.40
N ALA A 29 7.67 2.87 6.11
CA ALA A 29 8.31 2.02 5.12
C ALA A 29 9.55 2.71 4.53
N ASP A 30 10.49 1.91 4.03
CA ASP A 30 11.69 2.34 3.31
C ASP A 30 11.32 3.33 2.19
N GLY A 31 12.14 4.35 1.98
CA GLY A 31 11.85 5.43 1.03
C GLY A 31 10.97 6.56 1.58
N ALA A 32 10.81 6.65 2.91
CA ALA A 32 10.03 7.69 3.59
C ALA A 32 8.54 7.69 3.18
N PHE A 33 7.96 6.50 3.11
CA PHE A 33 6.52 6.30 2.96
C PHE A 33 5.87 5.98 4.30
N LEU A 34 4.67 6.52 4.53
CA LEU A 34 3.81 6.13 5.64
C LEU A 34 2.61 5.36 5.08
N VAL A 35 2.41 4.16 5.60
CA VAL A 35 1.39 3.24 5.10
C VAL A 35 0.35 2.99 6.18
N SER A 36 -0.91 3.06 5.79
CA SER A 36 -2.06 2.68 6.60
C SER A 36 -2.86 1.64 5.83
N SER A 37 -3.26 0.57 6.50
CA SER A 37 -4.07 -0.47 5.88
C SER A 37 -4.82 -1.25 6.94
N GLU A 38 -5.85 -1.97 6.51
CA GLU A 38 -6.63 -2.86 7.34
C GLU A 38 -6.99 -4.13 6.57
N ILE A 39 -7.12 -5.22 7.33
CA ILE A 39 -7.66 -6.49 6.85
C ILE A 39 -8.85 -6.86 7.73
N GLN A 40 -9.98 -7.13 7.10
CA GLN A 40 -11.20 -7.59 7.77
C GLN A 40 -11.76 -8.81 7.03
N ASN A 41 -12.08 -9.87 7.78
CA ASN A 41 -12.63 -11.11 7.22
C ASN A 41 -11.77 -11.66 6.05
N GLY A 42 -10.45 -11.59 6.20
CA GLY A 42 -9.48 -12.06 5.20
C GLY A 42 -9.34 -11.19 3.94
N LYS A 43 -10.01 -10.03 3.88
CA LYS A 43 -9.93 -9.07 2.78
C LYS A 43 -9.22 -7.80 3.22
N VAL A 44 -8.22 -7.39 2.45
CA VAL A 44 -7.56 -6.10 2.65
C VAL A 44 -8.53 -5.02 2.16
N GLY A 45 -8.79 -4.04 3.02
CA GLY A 45 -9.60 -2.88 2.69
C GLY A 45 -8.75 -1.78 2.08
N THR A 46 -9.22 -0.54 2.21
CA THR A 46 -8.52 0.63 1.69
C THR A 46 -7.12 0.75 2.30
N THR A 47 -6.12 0.79 1.43
CA THR A 47 -4.74 1.11 1.78
C THR A 47 -4.44 2.55 1.41
N VAL A 48 -3.84 3.29 2.32
CA VAL A 48 -3.40 4.68 2.10
C VAL A 48 -1.90 4.74 2.28
N ILE A 49 -1.21 5.29 1.29
CA ILE A 49 0.24 5.50 1.30
C ILE A 49 0.50 6.99 1.13
N ARG A 50 1.20 7.59 2.09
CA ARG A 50 1.68 8.97 1.99
C ARG A 50 3.17 8.97 1.69
N SER A 51 3.57 9.67 0.64
CA SER A 51 4.97 9.97 0.36
C SER A 51 5.39 11.20 1.17
N GLU A 52 6.41 11.10 2.02
CA GLU A 52 6.86 12.26 2.79
C GLU A 52 7.80 13.15 1.99
N ILE A 53 8.60 12.58 1.08
CA ILE A 53 9.65 13.31 0.34
C ILE A 53 9.58 13.11 -1.19
N GLY A 54 8.57 12.39 -1.70
CA GLY A 54 8.52 11.96 -3.10
C GLY A 54 9.29 10.66 -3.35
N GLY A 55 9.48 10.32 -4.63
CA GLY A 55 10.19 9.11 -5.08
C GLY A 55 9.26 8.01 -5.56
N THR A 56 9.81 6.86 -5.94
CA THR A 56 9.03 5.75 -6.52
C THR A 56 8.53 4.81 -5.42
N ALA A 57 7.21 4.70 -5.29
CA ALA A 57 6.56 3.73 -4.41
C ALA A 57 6.44 2.39 -5.14
N HIS A 58 7.25 1.41 -4.74
CA HIS A 58 7.12 0.02 -5.20
C HIS A 58 6.26 -0.76 -4.21
N ILE A 59 5.12 -1.25 -4.68
CA ILE A 59 4.07 -1.81 -3.83
C ILE A 59 3.63 -3.16 -4.36
N LEU A 60 3.51 -4.15 -3.49
CA LEU A 60 2.98 -5.48 -3.78
C LEU A 60 1.79 -5.78 -2.87
N MET A 61 0.62 -5.89 -3.48
CA MET A 61 -0.63 -6.26 -2.83
C MET A 61 -0.77 -7.78 -2.71
N PRO A 62 -1.47 -8.28 -1.68
CA PRO A 62 -1.76 -9.71 -1.52
C PRO A 62 -2.89 -10.19 -2.44
N TYR A 63 -3.43 -9.33 -3.31
CA TYR A 63 -4.48 -9.59 -4.30
C TYR A 63 -4.24 -8.79 -5.58
N SER A 64 -4.87 -9.21 -6.68
CA SER A 64 -4.81 -8.57 -7.99
C SER A 64 -6.10 -7.78 -8.28
N GLY A 65 -6.05 -6.86 -9.25
CA GLY A 65 -7.21 -6.03 -9.61
C GLY A 65 -7.33 -4.86 -8.63
N LEU A 66 -6.43 -3.90 -8.77
CA LEU A 66 -6.29 -2.77 -7.88
C LEU A 66 -6.95 -1.53 -8.49
N GLU A 67 -7.77 -0.86 -7.70
CA GLU A 67 -8.21 0.49 -8.04
C GLU A 67 -7.34 1.50 -7.29
N VAL A 68 -6.56 2.27 -8.04
CA VAL A 68 -5.54 3.16 -7.48
C VAL A 68 -5.89 4.60 -7.81
N THR A 69 -6.03 5.43 -6.78
CA THR A 69 -6.23 6.87 -6.90
C THR A 69 -5.01 7.62 -6.42
N TYR A 70 -4.41 8.44 -7.29
CA TYR A 70 -3.30 9.34 -6.99
C TYR A 70 -3.35 10.53 -7.98
N ARG A 71 -2.88 11.72 -7.57
CA ARG A 71 -2.98 12.97 -8.36
C ARG A 71 -4.39 13.31 -8.86
N GLY A 72 -5.41 12.98 -8.07
CA GLY A 72 -6.81 13.19 -8.46
C GLY A 72 -7.30 12.33 -9.64
N THR A 73 -6.51 11.34 -10.06
CA THR A 73 -6.90 10.39 -11.11
C THR A 73 -7.02 8.99 -10.52
N THR A 74 -8.08 8.29 -10.89
CA THR A 74 -8.28 6.87 -10.56
C THR A 74 -7.94 6.02 -11.77
N LYS A 75 -7.13 4.97 -11.57
CA LYS A 75 -6.73 4.01 -12.59
C LYS A 75 -6.91 2.59 -12.09
N HIS A 76 -7.37 1.71 -12.96
CA HIS A 76 -7.49 0.29 -12.68
C HIS A 76 -6.22 -0.45 -13.16
N TYR A 77 -5.65 -1.28 -12.28
CA TYR A 77 -4.48 -2.10 -12.56
C TYR A 77 -4.85 -3.58 -12.40
N PRO A 78 -4.75 -4.41 -13.46
CA PRO A 78 -5.15 -5.83 -13.38
C PRO A 78 -4.17 -6.68 -12.55
N GLY A 79 -2.93 -6.22 -12.35
CA GLY A 79 -1.93 -6.91 -11.55
C GLY A 79 -2.06 -6.66 -10.04
N ASN A 80 -1.08 -7.13 -9.28
CA ASN A 80 -0.95 -6.91 -7.84
C ASN A 80 0.30 -6.07 -7.48
N ARG A 81 1.09 -5.66 -8.47
CA ARG A 81 2.29 -4.85 -8.30
C ARG A 81 2.07 -3.46 -8.89
N LEU A 82 2.50 -2.44 -8.16
CA LEU A 82 2.48 -1.06 -8.58
C LEU A 82 3.87 -0.46 -8.41
N ASP A 83 4.27 0.34 -9.38
CA ASP A 83 5.47 1.16 -9.34
C ASP A 83 5.02 2.58 -9.72
N LEU A 84 4.88 3.45 -8.71
CA LEU A 84 4.27 4.78 -8.87
C LEU A 84 5.27 5.86 -8.48
N GLU A 85 5.55 6.80 -9.38
CA GLU A 85 6.33 7.99 -9.04
C GLU A 85 5.48 8.96 -8.23
N THR A 86 6.05 9.45 -7.14
CA THR A 86 5.37 10.35 -6.20
C THR A 86 6.10 11.67 -6.00
N GLU A 87 5.33 12.71 -5.69
CA GLU A 87 5.81 13.99 -5.21
C GLU A 87 5.75 14.06 -3.66
N PRO A 88 6.50 14.99 -3.03
CA PRO A 88 6.40 15.21 -1.59
C PRO A 88 4.97 15.48 -1.14
N ASN A 89 4.55 14.83 -0.07
CA ASN A 89 3.19 14.88 0.51
C ASN A 89 2.08 14.29 -0.36
N GLU A 90 2.43 13.59 -1.44
CA GLU A 90 1.44 12.90 -2.27
C GLU A 90 0.77 11.73 -1.52
N ILE A 91 -0.53 11.56 -1.74
CA ILE A 91 -1.33 10.48 -1.16
C ILE A 91 -1.79 9.55 -2.28
N ILE A 92 -1.48 8.28 -2.11
CA ILE A 92 -1.97 7.18 -2.95
C ILE A 92 -3.00 6.41 -2.13
N THR A 93 -4.17 6.19 -2.72
CA THR A 93 -5.22 5.35 -2.16
C THR A 93 -5.44 4.13 -3.05
N ILE A 94 -5.45 2.95 -2.45
CA ILE A 94 -5.67 1.68 -3.14
C ILE A 94 -6.92 1.02 -2.52
N ALA A 95 -7.90 0.69 -3.37
CA ALA A 95 -9.10 -0.08 -3.01
C ALA A 95 -9.04 -1.48 -3.65
#